data_AF-A0A7K3XPH7-F1
#
_entry.id   AF-A0A7K3XPH7-F1
#
_cell.length_a   1.000
_cell.length_b   1.000
_cell.length_c   1.000
_cell.angle_alpha   90.00
_cell.angle_beta   90.00
_cell.angle_gamma   90.00
#
_symmetry.space_group_name_H-M   'P 1'
#
loop_
_entity.id
_entity.type
_entity.pdbx_description
1 polymer ?
#
loop_
_entity_poly.entity_id
_entity_poly.type
_entity_poly.pdbx_seq_one_letter_code
_entity_poly.pdbx_strand_id
1 'polypeptide(L)' 'MEPPLMICKQCAWKGRYDEVDWDTVETCMGTDKIEVCPMCGSMELDTVR' A
#
# COMPACT_ATOMS: atom_id res chain seq x y z
N MET A 1 10.26 -12.04 -12.10
CA MET A 1 10.52 -11.45 -10.77
C MET A 1 9.22 -11.58 -10.01
N GLU A 2 9.22 -12.24 -8.86
CA GLU A 2 8.01 -12.35 -8.03
C GLU A 2 7.75 -10.99 -7.36
N PRO A 3 6.48 -10.52 -7.30
CA PRO A 3 6.16 -9.25 -6.66
C PRO A 3 6.48 -9.31 -5.16
N PRO A 4 6.94 -8.20 -4.55
CA PRO A 4 7.23 -8.17 -3.12
C PRO A 4 5.96 -8.37 -2.29
N LEU A 5 6.13 -8.95 -1.10
CA LEU A 5 5.05 -9.09 -0.13
C LEU A 5 4.91 -7.80 0.68
N MET A 6 3.68 -7.41 0.96
CA MET A 6 3.29 -6.21 1.69
C MET A 6 2.59 -6.61 2.99
N ILE A 7 2.83 -5.85 4.05
CA ILE A 7 2.13 -6.00 5.33
C ILE A 7 1.54 -4.66 5.79
N CYS A 8 0.27 -4.66 6.18
CA CYS A 8 -0.36 -3.50 6.81
C CYS A 8 -0.09 -3.50 8.31
N LYS A 9 0.44 -2.39 8.84
CA LYS A 9 0.73 -2.23 10.27
C LYS A 9 -0.51 -2.12 11.15
N GLN A 10 -1.65 -1.73 10.58
CA GLN A 10 -2.88 -1.50 11.35
C GLN A 10 -3.74 -2.75 11.51
N CYS A 11 -4.01 -3.47 10.41
CA CYS A 11 -4.88 -4.66 10.45
C CYS A 11 -4.12 -5.99 10.28
N ALA A 12 -2.78 -5.94 10.19
CA ALA A 12 -1.92 -7.09 9.95
C ALA A 12 -2.20 -7.86 8.65
N TRP A 13 -2.93 -7.25 7.70
CA TRP A 13 -3.12 -7.82 6.35
C TRP A 13 -1.75 -8.07 5.70
N LYS A 14 -1.65 -9.21 5.01
CA LYS A 14 -0.46 -9.61 4.23
C LYS A 14 -0.92 -10.04 2.86
N GLY A 15 -0.31 -9.48 1.83
CA GLY A 15 -0.62 -9.80 0.44
C GLY A 15 0.54 -9.44 -0.47
N ARG A 16 0.39 -9.69 -1.76
CA ARG A 16 1.37 -9.27 -2.75
C ARG A 16 1.16 -7.80 -3.11
N TYR A 17 2.21 -7.16 -3.60
CA TYR A 17 2.16 -5.76 -4.02
C TYR A 17 1.11 -5.47 -5.11
N ASP A 18 0.81 -6.43 -5.98
CA ASP A 18 -0.24 -6.32 -7.00
C ASP A 18 -1.67 -6.45 -6.43
N GLU A 19 -1.80 -6.81 -5.16
CA GLU A 19 -3.08 -6.88 -4.43
C GLU A 19 -3.34 -5.65 -3.55
N VAL A 20 -2.42 -4.67 -3.55
CA VAL A 20 -2.54 -3.40 -2.82
C VAL A 20 -3.43 -2.42 -3.58
N ASP A 21 -4.28 -1.69 -2.84
CA ASP A 21 -5.07 -0.60 -3.42
C ASP A 21 -4.22 0.66 -3.56
N TRP A 22 -4.56 1.51 -4.54
CA TRP A 22 -3.82 2.74 -4.83
C TRP A 22 -4.74 3.93 -4.74
N ASP A 23 -4.38 4.90 -3.91
CA ASP A 23 -5.08 6.18 -3.84
C ASP A 23 -4.25 7.29 -4.47
N THR A 24 -4.92 8.28 -5.04
CA THR A 24 -4.26 9.44 -5.68
C THR A 24 -4.39 10.63 -4.75
N VAL A 25 -3.26 11.13 -4.26
CA VAL A 25 -3.20 12.28 -3.35
C VAL A 25 -2.69 13.50 -4.06
N GLU A 26 -3.33 14.65 -3.84
CA GLU A 26 -2.83 15.94 -4.30
C GLU A 26 -1.74 16.44 -3.33
N THR A 27 -0.57 16.70 -3.89
CA THR A 27 0.58 17.28 -3.20
C THR A 27 0.87 18.67 -3.79
N CYS A 28 1.73 19.44 -3.10
CA CYS A 28 2.18 20.75 -3.61
C CYS A 28 2.90 20.67 -4.97
N MET A 29 3.35 19.48 -5.40
CA MET A 29 4.08 19.26 -6.66
C MET A 29 3.22 18.57 -7.74
N GLY A 30 1.96 18.26 -7.46
CA GLY A 30 1.07 17.55 -8.38
C GLY A 30 0.35 16.38 -7.70
N THR A 31 -0.12 15.42 -8.49
CA THR A 31 -0.76 14.21 -7.97
C THR A 31 0.25 13.09 -7.81
N ASP A 32 0.21 12.40 -6.69
CA ASP A 32 1.02 11.21 -6.43
C ASP A 32 0.12 10.01 -6.12
N LYS A 33 0.65 8.79 -6.28
CA LYS A 33 -0.05 7.55 -5.93
C LYS A 33 0.57 6.94 -4.70
N ILE A 34 -0.27 6.60 -3.74
CA ILE A 34 0.15 5.99 -2.48
C ILE A 34 -0.46 4.60 -2.32
N GLU A 35 0.29 3.71 -1.69
CA GLU A 35 -0.18 2.38 -1.31
C GLU A 35 -1.23 2.47 -0.19
N VAL A 36 -2.35 1.78 -0.37
CA VAL A 36 -3.46 1.70 0.59
C VAL A 36 -3.83 0.26 0.85
N CYS A 37 -4.01 -0.09 2.13
CA CYS A 37 -4.37 -1.43 2.52
C CYS A 37 -5.81 -1.73 2.07
N PRO A 38 -6.04 -2.78 1.27
CA PRO A 38 -7.36 -3.09 0.73
C PRO A 38 -8.36 -3.54 1.81
N MET A 39 -7.89 -3.92 3.00
CA MET A 39 -8.74 -4.42 4.08
C MET A 39 -9.22 -3.32 5.02
N CYS A 40 -8.39 -2.32 5.32
CA CYS A 40 -8.71 -1.31 6.33
C CYS A 40 -8.54 0.14 5.85
N GLY A 41 -8.09 0.37 4.62
CA GLY A 41 -7.85 1.71 4.07
C GLY A 41 -6.65 2.44 4.68
N SER A 42 -5.83 1.77 5.49
CA SER A 42 -4.62 2.37 6.06
C SER A 42 -3.52 2.51 5.01
N MET A 43 -2.80 3.63 5.04
CA MET A 43 -1.62 3.90 4.22
C MET A 43 -0.32 3.38 4.85
N GLU A 44 -0.40 2.76 6.04
CA GLU A 44 0.76 2.24 6.77
C GLU A 44 1.09 0.81 6.32
N LEU A 45 1.63 0.69 5.11
CA LEU A 45 2.09 -0.56 4.50
C LEU A 45 3.63 -0.61 4.47
N ASP A 46 4.19 -1.77 4.79
CA ASP A 46 5.63 -2.06 4.67
C ASP A 46 5.89 -3.23 3.72
N THR A 47 7.08 -3.26 3.12
CA THR A 47 7.57 -4.44 2.39
C THR A 47 8.14 -5.46 3.37
N VAL A 48 7.70 -6.71 3.24
CA VAL A 48 8.27 -7.84 3.97
C VAL A 48 9.53 -8.27 3.21
N ARG A 49 10.70 -8.16 3.86
CA ARG A 49 12.00 -8.59 3.33
C ARG A 49 12.36 -9.99 3.78
#